data_AF-A0A924CB11-F1
#
_entry.id   AF-A0A924CB11-F1
#
_cell.length_a   1.000
_cell.length_b   1.000
_cell.length_c   1.000
_cell.angle_alpha   90.00
_cell.angle_beta   90.00
_cell.angle_gamma   90.00
#
_symmetry.space_group_name_H-M   'P 1'
#
loop_
_entity.id
_entity.type
_entity.pdbx_description
1 polymer ?
#
loop_
_entity_poly.entity_id
_entity_poly.type
_entity_poly.pdbx_seq_one_letter_code
_entity_poly.pdbx_strand_id
1 'polypeptide(L)'
;MAKLEEVVARQADGARFVISNTLLNMTVEAFDTFVQPWLEEGGPGFTLAAVPHRKCIDGEFFIDRITVQRTAIQAPSAGQK
;
A
#
# COMPACT_ATOMS: atom_id res chain seq x y z
N MET A 1 -1.38 12.20 -4.52
CA MET A 1 -0.16 11.57 -3.98
C MET A 1 0.06 11.92 -2.50
N ALA A 2 0.03 13.20 -2.11
CA ALA A 2 0.21 13.67 -0.72
C ALA A 2 -0.55 12.86 0.37
N LYS A 3 -1.82 12.51 0.13
CA LYS A 3 -2.63 11.77 1.11
C LYS A 3 -2.06 10.39 1.50
N LEU A 4 -1.44 9.67 0.56
CA LEU A 4 -0.85 8.36 0.86
C LEU A 4 0.41 8.52 1.70
N GLU A 5 1.31 9.42 1.29
CA GLU A 5 2.55 9.71 2.01
C GLU A 5 2.25 10.16 3.45
N GLU A 6 1.26 11.04 3.63
CA GLU A 6 0.81 11.46 4.95
C GLU A 6 0.26 10.30 5.79
N VAL A 7 -0.54 9.40 5.19
CA VAL A 7 -1.10 8.23 5.89
C VAL A 7 0.01 7.32 6.37
N VAL A 8 1.00 7.05 5.50
CA VAL A 8 2.16 6.21 5.81
C VAL A 8 3.00 6.89 6.90
N ALA A 9 3.32 8.18 6.74
CA ALA A 9 4.14 8.98 7.67
C ALA A 9 3.59 9.00 9.10
N ARG A 10 2.27 8.93 9.28
CA ARG A 10 1.62 8.90 10.59
C ARG A 10 1.71 7.55 11.32
N GLN A 11 2.11 6.49 10.63
CA GLN A 11 2.23 5.16 11.23
C GLN A 11 3.61 4.97 11.85
N ALA A 12 3.65 4.30 13.00
CA ALA A 12 4.91 3.86 13.61
C ALA A 12 5.63 2.82 12.74
N ASP A 13 6.95 2.73 12.87
CA ASP A 13 7.74 1.74 12.18
C ASP A 13 7.28 0.31 12.54
N GLY A 14 7.17 -0.55 11.53
CA GLY A 14 6.64 -1.91 11.70
C GLY A 14 5.13 -2.00 11.92
N ALA A 15 4.41 -0.89 12.01
CA ALA A 15 2.95 -0.91 12.16
C ALA A 15 2.28 -1.55 10.94
N ARG A 16 1.28 -2.40 11.18
CA ARG A 16 0.41 -2.94 10.14
C ARG A 16 -0.85 -2.11 10.04
N PHE A 17 -1.14 -1.66 8.84
CA PHE A 17 -2.28 -0.80 8.57
C PHE A 17 -2.81 -1.06 7.17
N VAL A 18 -3.88 -0.36 6.84
CA VAL A 18 -4.63 -0.59 5.62
C VAL A 18 -4.67 0.66 4.77
N ILE A 19 -4.51 0.44 3.47
CA ILE A 19 -4.75 1.44 2.43
C ILE A 19 -5.93 0.94 1.60
N SER A 20 -6.91 1.80 1.35
CA SER A 20 -8.10 1.47 0.58
C SER A 20 -8.43 2.56 -0.43
N ASN A 21 -9.23 2.20 -1.43
CA ASN A 21 -9.77 3.12 -2.42
C ASN A 21 -10.54 4.29 -1.76
N THR A 22 -11.38 4.02 -0.74
CA THR A 22 -12.12 5.05 -0.01
C THR A 22 -11.18 6.00 0.74
N LEU A 23 -10.14 5.46 1.36
CA LEU A 23 -9.14 6.28 2.06
C LEU A 23 -8.42 7.22 1.09
N LEU A 24 -8.11 6.79 -0.12
CA LEU A 24 -7.49 7.64 -1.15
C LEU A 24 -8.49 8.46 -1.98
N ASN A 25 -9.79 8.30 -1.73
CA ASN A 25 -10.87 8.92 -2.50
C ASN A 25 -10.77 8.59 -4.00
N MET A 26 -10.54 7.31 -4.31
CA MET A 26 -10.43 6.76 -5.66
C MET A 26 -11.56 5.78 -5.94
N THR A 27 -11.90 5.58 -7.22
CA THR A 27 -12.76 4.46 -7.62
C THR A 27 -12.01 3.13 -7.40
N VAL A 28 -12.75 2.02 -7.41
CA VAL A 28 -12.16 0.70 -7.16
C VAL A 28 -11.20 0.32 -8.30
N GLU A 29 -11.58 0.58 -9.54
CA GLU A 29 -10.81 0.29 -10.76
C GLU A 29 -9.51 1.11 -10.82
N ALA A 30 -9.62 2.40 -10.46
CA ALA A 30 -8.46 3.29 -10.37
C ALA A 30 -7.51 2.85 -9.25
N PHE A 31 -8.05 2.41 -8.11
CA PHE A 31 -7.23 1.91 -7.01
C PHE A 31 -6.53 0.61 -7.38
N ASP A 32 -7.22 -0.34 -8.03
CA ASP A 32 -6.63 -1.59 -8.49
C ASP A 32 -5.40 -1.34 -9.36
N THR A 33 -5.56 -0.53 -10.41
CA THR A 33 -4.45 -0.14 -11.31
C THR A 33 -3.31 0.52 -10.55
N PHE A 34 -3.65 1.40 -9.60
CA PHE A 34 -2.68 2.18 -8.84
C PHE A 34 -1.82 1.32 -7.90
N VAL A 35 -2.36 0.24 -7.34
CA VAL A 35 -1.63 -0.61 -6.39
C VAL A 35 -0.87 -1.77 -7.05
N GLN A 36 -1.12 -2.07 -8.33
CA GLN A 36 -0.43 -3.15 -9.06
C GLN A 36 1.10 -3.12 -8.88
N PRO A 37 1.79 -1.96 -9.01
CA PRO A 37 3.26 -1.93 -8.89
C PRO A 37 3.78 -2.32 -7.51
N TRP A 38 2.95 -2.27 -6.47
CA TRP A 38 3.36 -2.52 -5.08
C TRP A 38 3.10 -3.93 -4.60
N LEU A 39 2.41 -4.75 -5.40
CA LEU A 39 2.04 -6.09 -4.99
C LEU A 39 3.26 -7.00 -4.83
N GLU A 40 4.31 -6.77 -5.61
CA GLU A 40 5.55 -7.56 -5.58
C GLU A 40 6.65 -6.87 -4.76
N GLU A 41 6.91 -5.59 -5.02
CA GLU A 41 8.07 -4.88 -4.45
C GLU A 41 7.73 -4.03 -3.21
N GLY A 42 6.45 -3.85 -2.90
CA GLY A 42 6.00 -2.88 -1.90
C GLY A 42 5.92 -1.46 -2.45
N GLY A 43 5.48 -0.53 -1.59
CA GLY A 43 5.30 0.87 -1.94
C GLY A 43 6.21 1.80 -1.13
N PRO A 44 6.08 3.12 -1.32
CA PRO A 44 6.95 4.09 -0.67
C PRO A 44 6.80 4.06 0.86
N GLY A 45 7.78 3.47 1.55
CA GLY A 45 7.82 3.37 3.00
C GLY A 45 6.94 2.24 3.59
N PHE A 46 6.49 1.29 2.78
CA PHE A 46 5.73 0.13 3.26
C PHE A 46 5.88 -1.09 2.35
N THR A 47 5.70 -2.28 2.91
CA THR A 47 5.62 -3.55 2.15
C THR A 47 4.24 -4.18 2.30
N LEU A 48 3.84 -5.02 1.35
CA LEU A 48 2.61 -5.78 1.45
C LEU A 48 2.72 -6.79 2.60
N ALA A 49 1.71 -6.83 3.48
CA ALA A 49 1.73 -7.64 4.69
C ALA A 49 0.70 -8.77 4.69
N ALA A 50 -0.27 -8.73 3.76
CA ALA A 50 -1.27 -9.78 3.59
C ALA A 50 -1.80 -9.80 2.15
N VAL A 51 -2.55 -10.86 1.83
CA VAL A 51 -3.24 -10.99 0.55
C VAL A 51 -4.19 -9.79 0.34
N PRO A 52 -4.14 -9.09 -0.81
CA PRO A 52 -5.05 -8.01 -1.11
C PRO A 52 -6.51 -8.45 -1.07
N HIS A 53 -7.35 -7.62 -0.45
CA HIS A 53 -8.79 -7.82 -0.51
C HIS A 53 -9.30 -7.38 -1.88
N ARG A 54 -10.24 -8.14 -2.43
CA ARG A 54 -10.81 -7.91 -3.75
C ARG A 54 -12.33 -7.84 -3.66
N LYS A 55 -12.90 -6.97 -4.49
CA LYS A 55 -14.34 -6.82 -4.68
C LYS A 55 -14.71 -7.24 -6.10
N CYS A 56 -15.79 -8.00 -6.23
CA CYS A 56 -16.38 -8.33 -7.52
C CYS A 56 -17.36 -7.24 -7.93
N ILE A 57 -17.17 -6.66 -9.12
CA ILE A 57 -18.04 -5.66 -9.73
C ILE A 57 -18.30 -6.15 -11.16
N ASP A 58 -19.58 -6.36 -11.49
CA ASP A 58 -20.02 -6.81 -12.83
C ASP A 58 -19.27 -8.05 -13.37
N GLY A 59 -18.86 -8.95 -12.48
CA GLY A 59 -18.17 -10.20 -12.82
C GLY A 59 -16.64 -10.10 -12.88
N GLU A 60 -16.06 -8.92 -12.66
CA GLU A 60 -14.62 -8.69 -12.61
C GLU A 60 -14.15 -8.42 -11.18
N PHE A 61 -12.95 -8.90 -10.84
CA PHE A 61 -12.35 -8.72 -9.53
C PHE A 61 -11.34 -7.59 -9.52
N PHE A 62 -11.55 -6.64 -8.61
CA PHE A 62 -10.66 -5.51 -8.42
C PHE A 62 -10.18 -5.46 -6.97
N ILE A 63 -8.93 -5.07 -6.76
CA ILE A 63 -8.41 -4.76 -5.44
C ILE A 63 -9.05 -3.44 -4.99
N ASP A 64 -9.63 -3.44 -3.80
CA ASP A 64 -10.19 -2.23 -3.16
C ASP A 64 -9.42 -1.86 -1.87
N ARG A 65 -8.65 -2.81 -1.33
CA ARG A 65 -7.90 -2.66 -0.09
C ARG A 65 -6.65 -3.55 -0.06
N ILE A 66 -5.53 -2.95 0.36
CA ILE A 66 -4.29 -3.67 0.69
C ILE A 66 -3.96 -3.51 2.17
N THR A 67 -3.42 -4.58 2.77
CA THR A 67 -2.84 -4.53 4.11
C THR A 67 -1.34 -4.46 3.98
N VAL A 68 -0.74 -3.44 4.57
CA VAL A 68 0.68 -3.13 4.44
C VAL A 68 1.33 -3.02 5.81
N GLN A 69 2.65 -3.16 5.84
CA GLN A 69 3.47 -2.93 7.02
C GLN A 69 4.42 -1.77 6.74
N ARG A 70 4.45 -0.78 7.65
CA ARG A 70 5.39 0.34 7.56
C ARG A 70 6.81 -0.21 7.58
N THR A 71 7.59 0.07 6.54
CA THR A 71 9.03 -0.17 6.60
C THR A 71 9.63 0.96 7.43
N ALA A 72 10.49 0.61 8.38
CA ALA A 72 11.31 1.61 9.04
C ALA A 72 12.03 2.40 7.94
N ILE A 73 12.16 3.72 8.11
CA ILE A 73 13.06 4.50 7.26
C ILE A 73 14.43 3.84 7.43
N GLN A 74 14.82 3.04 6.45
CA GLN A 74 16.08 2.33 6.49
C GLN A 74 17.13 3.43 6.56
N ALA A 75 17.83 3.55 7.69
CA ALA A 75 19.09 4.29 7.71
C ALA A 75 19.92 3.72 6.54
N PRO A 76 20.57 4.57 5.73
CA PRO A 76 21.30 4.11 4.55
C PRO A 76 22.21 2.98 4.99
N SER A 77 22.00 1.79 4.40
CA SER A 77 22.73 0.58 4.74
C SER A 77 24.22 0.90 4.72
N ALA A 78 24.83 0.94 5.91
CA ALA A 78 26.26 1.16 6.05
C ALA A 78 26.98 -0.01 5.41
N GLY A 79 27.68 0.25 4.30
CA GLY A 79 28.72 -0.61 3.77
C GLY A 79 28.24 -1.73 2.86
N GLN A 80 28.29 -1.45 1.56
CA GLN A 80 28.80 -2.44 0.63
C GLN A 80 30.25 -2.02 0.33
N LYS A 81 31.19 -2.74 0.95
CA LYS A 81 32.61 -2.66 0.63
C LYS A 81 32.89 -3.36 -0.69
#